data_AF-A0A0L0H4Q4-F1
#
_entry.id   AF-A0A0L0H4Q4-F1
#
_cell.length_a   1.000
_cell.length_b   1.000
_cell.length_c   1.000
_cell.angle_alpha   90.00
_cell.angle_beta   90.00
_cell.angle_gamma   90.00
#
_symmetry.space_group_name_H-M   'P 1'
#
loop_
_entity.id
_entity.type
_entity.pdbx_description
1 polymer ?
#
loop_
_entity_poly.entity_id
_entity_poly.type
_entity_poly.pdbx_seq_one_letter_code
_entity_poly.pdbx_strand_id
1 'polypeptide(L)'
;MRTSIVLLALIWFMVDVDGAVLKRQQTGIERNAPCGNGIGTCAEGLCCSEWGWCGSTIDHCSGNCQPSFGTCYGQSPTPIAQANENCGPGKATCGGGLCCSQYGSCGPFDADPVRASYCGIGCQVGFGVCDSETPPTIRNLDQSCGNGIGSCGFGACCSANGECGYTSDHCADGCQSGFGNCNNPPATPIFTCSKPNGFLLTYDDGPAVLTDGLLDYLKSKNAKATFFMNGKNYKQYFSNGNLNTPFGILALASTVQRAANDGHQLCMHGFTHTDAITASERNFTYEITETTRVFAQALGRVPTCFRFPYGDFEDKHLRILGGMGITPILWDADPRDWENGDPQGGLTELQNTAPNPGSVSHIVLNHDVVNNTADFRPTRAVPKNLAELSVEYLQSKNFQFLTAADCVGDGQTPLYRNPTPNDLVCRPEGCFEN
;
A
#
# COMPACT_ATOMS: atom_id res chain seq x y z
N MET A 1 -45.51 -27.38 52.53
CA MET A 1 -44.82 -28.54 51.93
C MET A 1 -44.28 -28.06 50.58
N ARG A 2 -42.97 -27.78 50.51
CA ARG A 2 -41.94 -28.63 49.88
C ARG A 2 -42.05 -28.61 48.34
N THR A 3 -41.03 -28.41 47.53
CA THR A 3 -39.64 -27.93 47.62
C THR A 3 -39.18 -27.85 46.16
N SER A 4 -38.37 -26.87 45.79
CA SER A 4 -37.68 -26.82 44.48
C SER A 4 -36.74 -28.02 44.30
N ILE A 5 -36.68 -28.60 43.10
CA ILE A 5 -35.64 -29.58 42.71
C ILE A 5 -34.97 -29.11 41.42
N VAL A 6 -33.65 -28.99 41.54
CA VAL A 6 -32.65 -28.56 40.56
C VAL A 6 -32.43 -29.68 39.53
N LEU A 7 -32.39 -29.32 38.24
CA LEU A 7 -32.04 -30.22 37.14
C LEU A 7 -30.51 -30.35 37.08
N LEU A 8 -29.95 -31.49 37.48
CA LEU A 8 -28.54 -31.85 37.30
C LEU A 8 -28.40 -32.71 36.04
N ALA A 9 -27.61 -32.25 35.08
CA ALA A 9 -27.26 -32.99 33.87
C ALA A 9 -26.24 -34.10 34.20
N LEU A 10 -26.55 -35.33 33.77
CA LEU A 10 -25.67 -36.50 33.87
C LEU A 10 -24.62 -36.45 32.74
N ILE A 11 -23.35 -36.29 33.11
CA ILE A 11 -22.20 -36.48 32.23
C ILE A 11 -21.85 -37.97 32.23
N TRP A 12 -21.89 -38.61 31.05
CA TRP A 12 -21.34 -39.94 30.83
C TRP A 12 -19.82 -39.85 30.72
N PHE A 13 -19.09 -40.57 31.57
CA PHE A 13 -17.68 -40.90 31.37
C PHE A 13 -17.59 -42.36 30.88
N MET A 14 -17.14 -42.55 29.64
CA MET A 14 -16.55 -43.82 29.20
C MET A 14 -15.08 -43.81 29.60
N VAL A 15 -14.63 -44.84 30.30
CA VAL A 15 -13.21 -45.06 30.64
C VAL A 15 -12.77 -46.28 29.84
N ASP A 16 -11.73 -46.13 29.02
CA ASP A 16 -11.06 -47.23 28.34
C ASP A 16 -9.74 -47.56 29.07
N VAL A 17 -9.39 -48.84 29.06
CA VAL A 17 -8.38 -49.51 29.88
C VAL A 17 -7.00 -49.33 29.25
N ASP A 18 -6.41 -48.12 29.33
CA ASP A 18 -4.98 -47.93 29.04
C ASP A 18 -4.36 -46.62 29.62
N GLY A 19 -4.89 -46.11 30.74
CA GLY A 19 -4.15 -45.19 31.64
C GLY A 19 -3.68 -43.83 31.09
N ALA A 20 -3.95 -43.49 29.82
CA ALA A 20 -3.69 -42.17 29.26
C ALA A 20 -4.95 -41.31 29.35
N VAL A 21 -4.93 -40.28 30.20
CA VAL A 21 -5.92 -39.19 30.12
C VAL A 21 -5.69 -38.49 28.79
N LEU A 22 -6.48 -38.80 27.77
CA LEU A 22 -6.61 -37.96 26.59
C LEU A 22 -7.26 -36.65 27.06
N LYS A 23 -6.43 -35.67 27.43
CA LYS A 23 -6.89 -34.29 27.62
C LYS A 23 -7.52 -33.86 26.31
N ARG A 24 -8.83 -33.68 26.30
CA ARG A 24 -9.56 -33.08 25.18
C ARG A 24 -8.92 -31.72 24.92
N GLN A 25 -8.34 -31.51 23.73
CA GLN A 25 -7.83 -30.20 23.33
C GLN A 25 -8.98 -29.18 23.46
N GLN A 26 -8.73 -28.06 24.14
CA GLN A 26 -9.76 -27.03 24.30
C GLN A 26 -9.98 -26.32 22.96
N THR A 27 -11.23 -26.07 22.58
CA THR A 27 -11.57 -25.31 21.38
C THR A 27 -12.20 -23.99 21.80
N GLY A 28 -11.85 -22.88 21.15
CA GLY A 28 -12.43 -21.58 21.48
C GLY A 28 -11.65 -20.80 22.54
N ILE A 29 -10.32 -20.94 22.57
CA ILE A 29 -9.47 -20.23 23.53
C ILE A 29 -9.49 -18.71 23.26
N GLU A 30 -9.74 -17.93 24.30
CA GLU A 30 -9.88 -16.47 24.23
C GLU A 30 -8.54 -15.77 23.93
N ARG A 31 -8.63 -14.49 23.55
CA ARG A 31 -7.45 -13.64 23.27
C ARG A 31 -6.55 -13.56 24.51
N ASN A 32 -5.23 -13.57 24.28
CA ASN A 32 -4.17 -13.57 25.30
C ASN A 32 -4.12 -14.84 26.18
N ALA A 33 -4.77 -15.93 25.77
CA ALA A 33 -4.62 -17.23 26.41
C ALA A 33 -3.73 -18.17 25.58
N PRO A 34 -3.07 -19.16 26.22
CA PRO A 34 -2.14 -20.05 25.55
C PRO A 34 -2.85 -21.04 24.62
N CYS A 35 -2.23 -21.37 23.49
CA CYS A 35 -2.72 -22.32 22.47
C CYS A 35 -1.58 -23.21 21.97
N GLY A 36 -1.93 -24.25 21.21
CA GLY A 36 -0.94 -25.16 20.62
C GLY A 36 -1.16 -26.63 21.01
N ASN A 37 -0.22 -27.48 20.60
CA ASN A 37 -0.31 -28.91 20.80
C ASN A 37 -0.44 -29.29 22.29
N GLY A 38 -1.50 -30.01 22.64
CA GLY A 38 -1.80 -30.40 24.02
C GLY A 38 -2.46 -29.32 24.88
N ILE A 39 -2.69 -28.11 24.33
CA ILE A 39 -3.40 -27.01 24.99
C ILE A 39 -4.78 -26.83 24.33
N GLY A 40 -4.81 -26.43 23.05
CA GLY A 40 -6.06 -26.22 22.32
C GLY A 40 -5.98 -25.18 21.19
N THR A 41 -7.11 -24.99 20.50
CA THR A 41 -7.31 -24.05 19.38
C THR A 41 -7.96 -22.74 19.85
N CYS A 42 -7.48 -21.63 19.30
CA CYS A 42 -8.04 -20.30 19.54
C CYS A 42 -9.48 -20.16 19.06
N ALA A 43 -10.19 -19.19 19.61
CA ALA A 43 -11.52 -18.80 19.15
C ALA A 43 -11.51 -18.31 17.70
N GLU A 44 -12.67 -18.39 17.06
CA GLU A 44 -12.86 -17.97 15.67
C GLU A 44 -12.38 -16.53 15.47
N GLY A 45 -11.57 -16.30 14.42
CA GLY A 45 -10.96 -15.00 14.14
C GLY A 45 -9.69 -14.69 14.94
N LEU A 46 -9.21 -15.61 15.79
CA LEU A 46 -7.92 -15.51 16.48
C LEU A 46 -6.90 -16.50 15.90
N CYS A 47 -5.65 -16.08 15.92
CA CYS A 47 -4.47 -16.77 15.42
C CYS A 47 -3.70 -17.36 16.60
N CYS A 48 -3.09 -18.53 16.41
CA CYS A 48 -2.15 -19.09 17.39
C CYS A 48 -0.73 -18.73 16.97
N SER A 49 -0.07 -17.84 17.71
CA SER A 49 1.27 -17.37 17.37
C SER A 49 2.31 -18.50 17.42
N GLU A 50 3.50 -18.26 16.86
CA GLU A 50 4.64 -19.18 16.98
C GLU A 50 5.04 -19.46 18.45
N TRP A 51 4.71 -18.52 19.34
CA TRP A 51 4.94 -18.59 20.78
C TRP A 51 3.82 -19.26 21.57
N GLY A 52 2.77 -19.73 20.89
CA GLY A 52 1.66 -20.46 21.51
C GLY A 52 0.67 -19.57 22.25
N TRP A 53 0.34 -18.40 21.71
CA TRP A 53 -0.65 -17.49 22.29
C TRP A 53 -1.72 -17.06 21.29
N CYS A 54 -2.97 -16.96 21.74
CA CYS A 54 -4.09 -16.51 20.92
C CYS A 54 -4.11 -14.98 20.78
N GLY A 55 -4.14 -14.47 19.54
CA GLY A 55 -4.27 -13.04 19.26
C GLY A 55 -4.71 -12.74 17.83
N SER A 56 -4.93 -11.47 17.51
CA SER A 56 -5.41 -11.04 16.19
C SER A 56 -4.52 -9.99 15.52
N THR A 57 -3.34 -9.71 16.10
CA THR A 57 -2.37 -8.77 15.54
C THR A 57 -1.49 -9.50 14.51
N ILE A 58 -0.79 -8.72 13.68
CA ILE A 58 0.12 -9.27 12.67
C ILE A 58 1.15 -10.23 13.28
N ASP A 59 1.66 -9.94 14.48
CA ASP A 59 2.64 -10.80 15.19
C ASP A 59 2.06 -12.16 15.62
N HIS A 60 0.73 -12.27 15.74
CA HIS A 60 0.06 -13.53 16.08
C HIS A 60 -0.34 -14.32 14.84
N CYS A 61 -0.59 -13.61 13.73
CA CYS A 61 -1.23 -14.15 12.54
C CYS A 61 -0.28 -14.32 11.35
N SER A 62 0.92 -13.75 11.39
CA SER A 62 1.94 -13.85 10.34
C SER A 62 3.15 -14.70 10.81
N GLY A 63 4.08 -15.00 9.90
CA GLY A 63 5.26 -15.83 10.20
C GLY A 63 4.92 -17.30 10.47
N ASN A 64 5.48 -17.88 11.55
CA ASN A 64 5.29 -19.27 11.97
C ASN A 64 4.01 -19.48 12.81
N CYS A 65 2.95 -18.74 12.52
CA CYS A 65 1.62 -18.97 13.11
C CYS A 65 1.23 -20.44 12.93
N GLN A 66 0.63 -21.04 13.96
CA GLN A 66 0.33 -22.48 13.98
C GLN A 66 -1.08 -22.74 13.41
N PRO A 67 -1.23 -23.13 12.13
CA PRO A 67 -2.54 -23.18 11.45
C PRO A 67 -3.46 -24.29 11.99
N SER A 68 -2.90 -25.28 12.67
CA SER A 68 -3.70 -26.31 13.35
C SER A 68 -4.36 -25.81 14.64
N PHE A 69 -3.98 -24.62 15.13
CA PHE A 69 -4.42 -24.09 16.42
C PHE A 69 -5.04 -22.68 16.35
N GLY A 70 -5.16 -22.08 15.15
CA GLY A 70 -5.82 -20.79 14.92
C GLY A 70 -5.82 -20.40 13.44
N THR A 71 -6.45 -19.27 13.10
CA THR A 71 -6.52 -18.79 11.72
C THR A 71 -5.26 -18.00 11.36
N CYS A 72 -4.39 -18.49 10.48
CA CYS A 72 -3.18 -17.75 10.09
C CYS A 72 -3.41 -16.93 8.80
N TYR A 73 -2.86 -15.72 8.74
CA TYR A 73 -2.90 -14.90 7.53
C TYR A 73 -1.96 -15.49 6.47
N GLY A 74 -2.44 -15.55 5.22
CA GLY A 74 -1.65 -16.04 4.08
C GLY A 74 -1.57 -17.57 3.94
N GLN A 75 -2.27 -18.36 4.76
CA GLN A 75 -2.36 -19.80 4.58
C GLN A 75 -3.80 -20.27 4.33
N SER A 76 -4.22 -20.20 3.07
CA SER A 76 -4.89 -21.38 2.50
C SER A 76 -3.78 -22.31 2.00
N PRO A 77 -3.91 -23.65 2.04
CA PRO A 77 -2.94 -24.51 1.37
C PRO A 77 -2.94 -24.12 -0.11
N THR A 78 -1.88 -23.45 -0.56
CA THR A 78 -1.69 -23.15 -1.97
C THR A 78 -1.67 -24.50 -2.70
N PRO A 79 -2.53 -24.70 -3.71
CA PRO A 79 -2.49 -25.91 -4.54
C PRO A 79 -1.05 -26.13 -5.04
N ILE A 80 -0.61 -27.39 -5.08
CA ILE A 80 0.72 -27.75 -5.62
C ILE A 80 0.57 -28.05 -7.11
N ALA A 81 1.17 -27.22 -7.96
CA ALA A 81 1.17 -27.33 -9.40
C ALA A 81 2.29 -28.26 -9.92
N GLN A 82 1.96 -29.10 -10.89
CA GLN A 82 2.88 -29.97 -11.62
C GLN A 82 3.53 -29.25 -12.81
N ALA A 83 4.42 -29.92 -13.54
CA ALA A 83 5.08 -29.33 -14.70
C ALA A 83 4.07 -28.85 -15.76
N ASN A 84 4.31 -27.64 -16.30
CA ASN A 84 3.46 -26.91 -17.25
C ASN A 84 2.10 -26.45 -16.68
N GLU A 85 1.87 -26.57 -15.38
CA GLU A 85 0.69 -26.01 -14.73
C GLU A 85 0.94 -24.56 -14.28
N ASN A 86 -0.15 -23.83 -14.05
CA ASN A 86 -0.07 -22.42 -13.69
C ASN A 86 0.38 -22.23 -12.24
N CYS A 87 1.29 -21.29 -12.00
CA CYS A 87 1.80 -20.93 -10.69
C CYS A 87 1.81 -19.41 -10.47
N GLY A 88 2.02 -18.99 -9.22
CA GLY A 88 2.10 -17.59 -8.82
C GLY A 88 0.99 -17.14 -7.88
N PRO A 89 0.94 -15.84 -7.52
CA PRO A 89 -0.02 -15.29 -6.57
C PRO A 89 -1.47 -15.63 -6.93
N GLY A 90 -2.23 -16.13 -5.96
CA GLY A 90 -3.63 -16.53 -6.14
C GLY A 90 -3.85 -17.79 -6.99
N LYS A 91 -2.77 -18.49 -7.36
CA LYS A 91 -2.81 -19.75 -8.11
C LYS A 91 -2.27 -20.90 -7.26
N ALA A 92 -1.02 -21.30 -7.49
CA ALA A 92 -0.42 -22.52 -6.97
C ALA A 92 1.11 -22.35 -6.81
N THR A 93 1.71 -23.20 -5.99
CA THR A 93 3.17 -23.35 -5.85
C THR A 93 3.65 -24.56 -6.64
N CYS A 94 4.76 -24.44 -7.34
CA CYS A 94 5.30 -25.55 -8.12
C CYS A 94 5.86 -26.65 -7.22
N GLY A 95 5.41 -27.90 -7.42
CA GLY A 95 5.84 -29.06 -6.65
C GLY A 95 7.13 -29.68 -7.18
N GLY A 96 7.78 -30.51 -6.37
CA GLY A 96 8.86 -31.39 -6.84
C GLY A 96 10.14 -30.68 -7.31
N GLY A 97 10.43 -29.49 -6.76
CA GLY A 97 11.63 -28.73 -7.11
C GLY A 97 11.52 -27.92 -8.41
N LEU A 98 10.32 -27.83 -9.00
CA LEU A 98 10.06 -27.06 -10.21
C LEU A 98 10.09 -25.54 -9.94
N CYS A 99 10.43 -24.79 -10.98
CA CYS A 99 10.54 -23.34 -10.97
C CYS A 99 9.25 -22.69 -11.46
N CYS A 100 8.86 -21.55 -10.88
CA CYS A 100 7.74 -20.76 -11.37
C CYS A 100 8.24 -19.62 -12.24
N SER A 101 8.06 -19.71 -13.55
CA SER A 101 8.51 -18.68 -14.50
C SER A 101 7.83 -17.32 -14.29
N GLN A 102 8.40 -16.27 -14.88
CA GLN A 102 7.78 -14.93 -14.93
C GLN A 102 6.38 -14.90 -15.56
N TYR A 103 6.07 -15.91 -16.39
CA TYR A 103 4.76 -16.06 -17.05
C TYR A 103 3.76 -16.88 -16.22
N GLY A 104 4.17 -17.35 -15.03
CA GLY A 104 3.31 -18.10 -14.12
C GLY A 104 3.06 -19.52 -14.59
N SER A 105 4.07 -20.19 -15.12
CA SER A 105 4.07 -21.62 -15.46
C SER A 105 5.20 -22.36 -14.74
N CYS A 106 4.91 -23.56 -14.23
CA CYS A 106 5.88 -24.45 -13.61
C CYS A 106 6.75 -25.15 -14.66
N GLY A 107 8.07 -25.22 -14.43
CA GLY A 107 8.99 -25.89 -15.34
C GLY A 107 10.26 -26.42 -14.66
N PRO A 108 11.08 -27.19 -15.40
CA PRO A 108 12.14 -28.02 -14.84
C PRO A 108 13.34 -27.21 -14.32
N PHE A 109 13.85 -27.61 -13.15
CA PHE A 109 15.04 -27.05 -12.50
C PHE A 109 16.37 -27.64 -13.01
N ASP A 110 16.37 -28.87 -13.51
CA ASP A 110 17.61 -29.59 -13.89
C ASP A 110 17.82 -29.76 -15.41
N ALA A 111 17.01 -29.12 -16.26
CA ALA A 111 17.03 -29.33 -17.72
C ALA A 111 17.60 -28.12 -18.48
N ASP A 112 18.92 -28.03 -18.65
CA ASP A 112 19.58 -27.07 -19.56
C ASP A 112 19.28 -27.46 -21.04
N PRO A 113 18.88 -26.53 -21.93
CA PRO A 113 18.83 -25.05 -21.81
C PRO A 113 17.48 -24.47 -21.39
N VAL A 114 16.48 -25.31 -21.15
CA VAL A 114 15.10 -24.88 -20.84
C VAL A 114 15.00 -24.27 -19.44
N ARG A 115 15.87 -24.69 -18.51
CA ARG A 115 15.98 -24.21 -17.13
C ARG A 115 15.96 -22.68 -17.02
N ALA A 116 16.75 -21.98 -17.84
CA ALA A 116 16.87 -20.53 -17.78
C ALA A 116 15.54 -19.80 -18.01
N SER A 117 14.62 -20.38 -18.80
CA SER A 117 13.30 -19.79 -19.07
C SER A 117 12.32 -19.91 -17.90
N TYR A 118 12.59 -20.77 -16.92
CA TYR A 118 11.70 -21.01 -15.78
C TYR A 118 12.31 -20.62 -14.44
N CYS A 119 13.60 -20.87 -14.26
CA CYS A 119 14.31 -20.75 -12.98
C CYS A 119 15.17 -19.48 -12.90
N GLY A 120 15.45 -18.85 -14.05
CA GLY A 120 16.28 -17.63 -14.15
C GLY A 120 15.50 -16.34 -13.88
N ILE A 121 15.84 -15.29 -14.62
CA ILE A 121 15.28 -13.93 -14.44
C ILE A 121 13.75 -13.95 -14.47
N GLY A 122 13.16 -13.36 -13.44
CA GLY A 122 11.70 -13.25 -13.28
C GLY A 122 11.03 -14.50 -12.71
N CYS A 123 11.80 -15.50 -12.26
CA CYS A 123 11.25 -16.59 -11.46
C CYS A 123 10.56 -16.06 -10.19
N GLN A 124 9.34 -16.53 -9.93
CA GLN A 124 8.48 -16.03 -8.85
C GLN A 124 8.85 -16.69 -7.52
N VAL A 125 9.72 -16.01 -6.75
CA VAL A 125 10.15 -16.43 -5.41
C VAL A 125 8.95 -16.70 -4.51
N GLY A 126 8.94 -17.84 -3.82
CA GLY A 126 7.82 -18.32 -3.00
C GLY A 126 6.79 -19.17 -3.75
N PHE A 127 6.85 -19.23 -5.09
CA PHE A 127 5.95 -20.05 -5.92
C PHE A 127 6.67 -21.15 -6.73
N GLY A 128 7.99 -21.27 -6.62
CA GLY A 128 8.81 -22.36 -7.16
C GLY A 128 10.27 -22.22 -6.71
N VAL A 129 11.13 -23.18 -7.10
CA VAL A 129 12.57 -23.10 -6.87
C VAL A 129 13.16 -22.16 -7.91
N CYS A 130 13.69 -21.02 -7.50
CA CYS A 130 14.41 -20.14 -8.41
C CYS A 130 15.90 -20.47 -8.33
N ASP A 131 16.61 -20.37 -9.45
CA ASP A 131 18.05 -20.40 -9.42
C ASP A 131 18.48 -19.30 -8.46
N SER A 132 19.22 -19.68 -7.42
CA SER A 132 19.84 -18.73 -6.51
C SER A 132 20.94 -18.00 -7.26
N GLU A 133 20.55 -17.14 -8.19
CA GLU A 133 21.15 -15.83 -8.13
C GLU A 133 20.61 -15.23 -6.84
N THR A 134 21.52 -14.89 -5.92
CA THR A 134 21.30 -13.69 -5.09
C THR A 134 20.39 -12.76 -5.87
N PRO A 135 19.19 -12.39 -5.37
CA PRO A 135 18.23 -11.56 -6.11
C PRO A 135 19.06 -10.50 -6.81
N PRO A 136 18.99 -10.41 -8.17
CA PRO A 136 20.00 -9.72 -8.97
C PRO A 136 20.32 -8.45 -8.24
N THR A 137 21.57 -8.33 -7.73
CA THR A 137 21.89 -7.34 -6.70
C THR A 137 21.29 -6.05 -7.19
N ILE A 138 20.20 -5.60 -6.57
CA ILE A 138 19.50 -4.44 -7.09
C ILE A 138 20.49 -3.32 -6.91
N ARG A 139 21.10 -2.92 -8.02
CA ARG A 139 22.17 -1.95 -8.01
C ARG A 139 21.48 -0.63 -7.73
N ASN A 140 21.80 -0.05 -6.59
CA ASN A 140 21.26 1.22 -6.15
C ASN A 140 21.75 2.35 -7.08
N LEU A 141 21.17 3.52 -6.92
CA LEU A 141 21.65 4.73 -7.60
C LEU A 141 23.18 4.89 -7.42
N ASP A 142 23.88 5.23 -8.50
CA ASP A 142 25.34 5.40 -8.59
C ASP A 142 26.18 4.12 -8.52
N GLN A 143 25.57 2.94 -8.55
CA GLN A 143 26.29 1.66 -8.59
C GLN A 143 26.54 1.18 -10.02
N SER A 144 27.60 0.40 -10.21
CA SER A 144 27.88 -0.20 -11.52
C SER A 144 26.85 -1.27 -11.88
N CYS A 145 26.52 -1.38 -13.16
CA CYS A 145 25.61 -2.35 -13.76
C CYS A 145 26.20 -2.93 -15.06
N GLY A 146 25.60 -4.02 -15.55
CA GLY A 146 26.02 -4.66 -16.78
C GLY A 146 26.26 -6.16 -16.65
N ASN A 147 26.75 -6.76 -17.72
CA ASN A 147 27.00 -8.19 -17.80
C ASN A 147 28.00 -8.66 -16.72
N GLY A 148 27.60 -9.65 -15.92
CA GLY A 148 28.39 -10.14 -14.79
C GLY A 148 28.47 -9.20 -13.58
N ILE A 149 27.75 -8.07 -13.61
CA ILE A 149 27.73 -7.06 -12.54
C ILE A 149 26.34 -7.03 -11.86
N GLY A 150 25.26 -6.94 -12.65
CA GLY A 150 23.88 -6.89 -12.15
C GLY A 150 23.05 -5.78 -12.80
N SER A 151 21.78 -5.68 -12.38
CA SER A 151 20.79 -4.76 -12.96
C SER A 151 20.43 -3.63 -11.99
N CYS A 152 20.10 -2.46 -12.55
CA CYS A 152 19.66 -1.30 -11.79
C CYS A 152 18.26 -1.49 -11.21
N GLY A 153 18.08 -1.06 -9.96
CA GLY A 153 16.80 -1.10 -9.28
C GLY A 153 15.87 0.04 -9.63
N PHE A 154 14.63 -0.07 -9.12
CA PHE A 154 13.73 1.07 -8.94
C PHE A 154 13.45 1.87 -10.22
N GLY A 155 13.54 1.23 -11.38
CA GLY A 155 13.29 1.86 -12.67
C GLY A 155 14.46 2.68 -13.22
N ALA A 156 15.65 2.59 -12.62
CA ALA A 156 16.85 3.25 -13.13
C ALA A 156 17.37 2.60 -14.42
N CYS A 157 18.07 3.40 -15.21
CA CYS A 157 18.73 3.00 -16.45
C CYS A 157 20.15 2.53 -16.15
N CYS A 158 20.63 1.56 -16.94
CA CYS A 158 22.03 1.16 -16.92
C CYS A 158 22.73 1.84 -18.10
N SER A 159 23.60 2.81 -17.82
CA SER A 159 24.24 3.63 -18.86
C SER A 159 25.16 2.81 -19.77
N ALA A 160 25.60 3.41 -20.88
CA ALA A 160 26.61 2.82 -21.76
C ALA A 160 27.93 2.51 -21.03
N ASN A 161 28.24 3.26 -19.96
CA ASN A 161 29.43 3.07 -19.13
C ASN A 161 29.20 2.07 -17.99
N GLY A 162 28.01 1.48 -17.88
CA GLY A 162 27.68 0.52 -16.84
C GLY A 162 27.45 1.18 -15.48
N GLU A 163 26.73 2.30 -15.44
CA GLU A 163 26.35 2.99 -14.19
C GLU A 163 24.83 3.14 -14.09
N CYS A 164 24.29 2.99 -12.89
CA CYS A 164 22.86 3.14 -12.61
C CYS A 164 22.47 4.59 -12.35
N GLY A 165 21.48 5.09 -13.09
CA GLY A 165 20.94 6.43 -12.88
C GLY A 165 19.64 6.71 -13.63
N TYR A 166 19.05 7.87 -13.37
CA TYR A 166 17.77 8.29 -13.95
C TYR A 166 17.90 9.43 -14.97
N THR A 167 19.08 10.04 -15.11
CA THR A 167 19.26 11.18 -16.01
C THR A 167 19.22 10.74 -17.47
N SER A 168 19.06 11.70 -18.39
CA SER A 168 19.18 11.44 -19.83
C SER A 168 20.49 10.73 -20.18
N ASP A 169 21.59 11.06 -19.50
CA ASP A 169 22.91 10.47 -19.80
C ASP A 169 22.95 8.97 -19.48
N HIS A 170 22.12 8.50 -18.55
CA HIS A 170 21.98 7.09 -18.23
C HIS A 170 20.99 6.37 -19.15
N CYS A 171 19.91 7.05 -19.53
CA CYS A 171 18.79 6.45 -20.27
C CYS A 171 18.85 6.64 -21.79
N ALA A 172 19.76 7.46 -22.30
CA ALA A 172 19.89 7.73 -23.73
C ALA A 172 20.70 6.65 -24.46
N ASP A 173 21.33 7.04 -25.58
CA ASP A 173 22.02 6.14 -26.49
C ASP A 173 23.06 5.28 -25.77
N GLY A 174 22.97 3.96 -25.98
CA GLY A 174 23.86 2.98 -25.37
C GLY A 174 23.42 2.49 -23.99
N CYS A 175 22.24 2.92 -23.49
CA CYS A 175 21.64 2.29 -22.31
C CYS A 175 21.47 0.78 -22.50
N GLN A 176 21.93 0.00 -21.53
CA GLN A 176 21.96 -1.45 -21.56
C GLN A 176 20.62 -2.03 -21.08
N SER A 177 19.70 -2.29 -22.01
CA SER A 177 18.32 -2.72 -21.71
C SER A 177 18.20 -4.07 -21.01
N GLY A 178 19.25 -4.91 -21.04
CA GLY A 178 19.32 -6.13 -20.24
C GLY A 178 19.56 -5.88 -18.74
N PHE A 179 20.00 -4.67 -18.37
CA PHE A 179 20.45 -4.32 -17.02
C PHE A 179 19.81 -3.04 -16.45
N GLY A 180 18.88 -2.40 -17.18
CA GLY A 180 18.16 -1.22 -16.70
C GLY A 180 16.98 -0.83 -17.59
N ASN A 181 16.19 0.14 -17.15
CA ASN A 181 14.95 0.55 -17.80
C ASN A 181 15.16 1.65 -18.87
N CYS A 182 15.72 1.28 -20.02
CA CYS A 182 16.18 2.24 -21.04
C CYS A 182 15.08 2.96 -21.83
N ASN A 183 13.85 2.48 -21.81
CA ASN A 183 12.77 3.00 -22.67
C ASN A 183 11.69 3.75 -21.88
N ASN A 184 12.04 4.34 -20.74
CA ASN A 184 11.05 4.96 -19.86
C ASN A 184 11.07 6.50 -19.95
N PRO A 185 10.00 7.13 -20.47
CA PRO A 185 9.92 8.58 -20.49
C PRO A 185 9.73 9.15 -19.07
N PRO A 186 10.05 10.45 -18.87
CA PRO A 186 9.63 11.15 -17.67
C PRO A 186 8.11 11.05 -17.49
N ALA A 187 7.66 10.88 -16.25
CA ALA A 187 6.23 10.88 -15.96
C ALA A 187 5.61 12.23 -16.30
N THR A 188 4.38 12.22 -16.83
CA THR A 188 3.66 13.44 -17.19
C THR A 188 2.81 13.93 -16.01
N PRO A 189 3.06 15.14 -15.48
CA PRO A 189 2.23 15.72 -14.41
C PRO A 189 0.81 16.01 -14.87
N ILE A 190 -0.16 15.68 -14.01
CA ILE A 190 -1.58 15.92 -14.25
C ILE A 190 -2.05 17.06 -13.33
N PHE A 191 -2.43 18.19 -13.93
CA PHE A 191 -2.98 19.34 -13.21
C PHE A 191 -4.52 19.40 -13.29
N THR A 192 -5.11 18.85 -14.35
CA THR A 192 -6.55 18.78 -14.60
C THR A 192 -6.91 17.45 -15.25
N CYS A 193 -8.19 17.05 -15.20
CA CYS A 193 -8.65 15.82 -15.84
C CYS A 193 -9.48 16.09 -17.10
N SER A 194 -9.48 15.13 -18.03
CA SER A 194 -10.26 15.18 -19.27
C SER A 194 -11.69 14.65 -19.15
N LYS A 195 -12.08 14.12 -17.99
CA LYS A 195 -13.45 13.67 -17.72
C LYS A 195 -14.37 14.89 -17.58
N PRO A 196 -15.42 15.07 -18.41
CA PRO A 196 -16.29 16.23 -18.30
C PRO A 196 -17.12 16.23 -17.01
N ASN A 197 -17.47 17.41 -16.53
CA ASN A 197 -18.32 17.66 -15.35
C ASN A 197 -17.79 17.10 -14.02
N GLY A 198 -16.56 16.59 -13.99
CA GLY A 198 -15.99 15.98 -12.82
C GLY A 198 -15.27 16.97 -11.92
N PHE A 199 -15.10 16.55 -10.67
CA PHE A 199 -14.32 17.28 -9.68
C PHE A 199 -13.59 16.29 -8.79
N LEU A 200 -12.28 16.47 -8.66
CA LEU A 200 -11.43 15.61 -7.85
C LEU A 200 -11.14 16.27 -6.50
N LEU A 201 -11.87 15.83 -5.47
CA LEU A 201 -11.56 16.17 -4.08
C LEU A 201 -10.29 15.43 -3.67
N THR A 202 -9.27 16.17 -3.24
CA THR A 202 -8.04 15.56 -2.75
C THR A 202 -7.61 16.08 -1.39
N TYR A 203 -6.97 15.21 -0.62
CA TYR A 203 -6.49 15.47 0.73
C TYR A 203 -5.08 14.90 0.92
N ASP A 204 -4.16 15.76 1.33
CA ASP A 204 -2.75 15.44 1.53
C ASP A 204 -2.41 15.31 3.02
N ASP A 205 -1.21 14.83 3.29
CA ASP A 205 -0.54 14.67 4.60
C ASP A 205 -1.06 13.58 5.53
N GLY A 206 -2.26 13.06 5.29
CA GLY A 206 -2.83 11.97 6.07
C GLY A 206 -2.11 10.61 5.92
N PRO A 207 -2.65 9.54 6.52
CA PRO A 207 -3.81 9.55 7.40
C PRO A 207 -3.49 10.17 8.77
N ALA A 208 -4.51 10.75 9.39
CA ALA A 208 -4.49 11.34 10.73
C ALA A 208 -5.75 10.98 11.53
N VAL A 209 -5.80 11.46 12.77
CA VAL A 209 -6.96 11.30 13.66
C VAL A 209 -8.26 11.93 13.14
N LEU A 210 -8.18 12.84 12.17
CA LEU A 210 -9.34 13.48 11.57
C LEU A 210 -9.89 12.69 10.37
N THR A 211 -9.06 11.87 9.73
CA THR A 211 -9.38 11.17 8.48
C THR A 211 -10.63 10.31 8.60
N ASP A 212 -10.80 9.55 9.70
CA ASP A 212 -11.97 8.68 9.88
C ASP A 212 -13.30 9.46 9.92
N GLY A 213 -13.32 10.64 10.54
CA GLY A 213 -14.51 11.51 10.56
C GLY A 213 -14.81 12.10 9.19
N LEU A 214 -13.77 12.44 8.42
CA LEU A 214 -13.93 12.87 7.02
C LEU A 214 -14.47 11.73 6.14
N LEU A 215 -14.01 10.50 6.32
CA LEU A 215 -14.53 9.33 5.60
C LEU A 215 -16.02 9.10 5.89
N ASP A 216 -16.45 9.23 7.16
CA ASP A 216 -17.87 9.16 7.53
C ASP A 216 -18.70 10.22 6.79
N TYR A 217 -18.21 11.45 6.77
CA TYR A 217 -18.88 12.56 6.08
C TYR A 217 -18.97 12.32 4.57
N LEU A 218 -17.86 11.99 3.91
CA LEU A 218 -17.83 11.73 2.46
C LEU A 218 -18.78 10.59 2.08
N LYS A 219 -18.79 9.51 2.87
CA LYS A 219 -19.72 8.39 2.70
C LYS A 219 -21.18 8.83 2.83
N SER A 220 -21.51 9.66 3.82
CA SER A 220 -22.86 10.20 4.01
C SER A 220 -23.35 11.07 2.83
N LYS A 221 -22.41 11.68 2.11
CA LYS A 221 -22.66 12.52 0.93
C LYS A 221 -22.55 11.78 -0.39
N ASN A 222 -22.24 10.47 -0.35
CA ASN A 222 -21.88 9.68 -1.54
C ASN A 222 -20.79 10.37 -2.40
N ALA A 223 -19.83 11.01 -1.74
CA ALA A 223 -18.72 11.70 -2.37
C ALA A 223 -17.47 10.80 -2.37
N LYS A 224 -16.80 10.72 -3.51
CA LYS A 224 -15.48 10.08 -3.64
C LYS A 224 -14.38 11.14 -3.57
N ALA A 225 -13.21 10.70 -3.14
CA ALA A 225 -12.04 11.55 -2.94
C ALA A 225 -10.77 10.74 -3.22
N THR A 226 -9.65 11.45 -3.31
CA THR A 226 -8.30 10.87 -3.39
C THR A 226 -7.48 11.35 -2.20
N PHE A 227 -6.82 10.42 -1.50
CA PHE A 227 -5.95 10.73 -0.37
C PHE A 227 -4.50 10.50 -0.75
N PHE A 228 -3.66 11.54 -0.70
CA PHE A 228 -2.22 11.43 -0.87
C PHE A 228 -1.60 11.27 0.52
N MET A 229 -1.23 10.03 0.85
CA MET A 229 -0.85 9.68 2.21
C MET A 229 0.67 9.59 2.37
N ASN A 230 1.14 10.00 3.54
CA ASN A 230 2.51 9.80 3.96
C ASN A 230 2.71 8.50 4.73
N GLY A 231 3.89 7.90 4.57
CA GLY A 231 4.25 6.74 5.40
C GLY A 231 4.41 7.09 6.87
N LYS A 232 5.14 8.17 7.16
CA LYS A 232 5.32 8.76 8.49
C LYS A 232 5.74 10.22 8.35
N ASN A 233 4.77 11.11 8.27
CA ASN A 233 5.03 12.55 8.21
C ASN A 233 5.36 13.07 9.62
N TYR A 234 6.38 13.91 9.74
CA TYR A 234 6.90 14.39 11.04
C TYR A 234 6.63 15.88 11.28
N LYS A 235 6.06 16.60 10.31
CA LYS A 235 5.95 18.06 10.39
C LYS A 235 4.62 18.53 11.00
N GLN A 236 4.78 19.34 12.03
CA GLN A 236 4.05 20.59 12.31
C GLN A 236 2.60 20.55 12.82
N TYR A 237 1.80 19.50 12.63
CA TYR A 237 0.41 19.55 13.13
C TYR A 237 0.25 19.32 14.65
N PHE A 238 1.33 18.93 15.33
CA PHE A 238 1.39 18.77 16.79
C PHE A 238 2.30 19.81 17.44
N SER A 239 2.02 21.10 17.25
CA SER A 239 2.69 22.21 17.94
C SER A 239 2.66 22.13 19.48
N ASN A 240 1.88 21.21 20.04
CA ASN A 240 1.73 21.00 21.48
C ASN A 240 2.54 19.79 22.02
N GLY A 241 3.46 19.23 21.23
CA GLY A 241 4.41 18.22 21.70
C GLY A 241 3.81 16.84 22.03
N ASN A 242 2.58 16.56 21.62
CA ASN A 242 1.95 15.26 21.89
C ASN A 242 2.29 14.24 20.79
N LEU A 243 3.52 13.73 20.86
CA LEU A 243 4.10 12.71 19.97
C LEU A 243 3.40 11.33 20.03
N ASN A 244 2.35 11.18 20.85
CA ASN A 244 1.64 9.91 21.08
C ASN A 244 0.44 9.70 20.15
N THR A 245 0.20 10.60 19.21
CA THR A 245 -0.93 10.47 18.29
C THR A 245 -0.52 9.61 17.10
N PRO A 246 -1.20 8.48 16.80
CA PRO A 246 -0.90 7.68 15.61
C PRO A 246 -1.03 8.52 14.35
N PHE A 247 -0.03 8.45 13.48
CA PHE A 247 0.03 9.23 12.25
C PHE A 247 0.87 8.51 11.19
N GLY A 248 0.40 8.53 9.94
CA GLY A 248 1.01 7.81 8.83
C GLY A 248 0.44 6.40 8.61
N ILE A 249 0.76 5.82 7.46
CA ILE A 249 0.11 4.64 6.88
C ILE A 249 0.04 3.44 7.84
N LEU A 250 1.16 3.03 8.47
CA LEU A 250 1.16 1.85 9.35
C LEU A 250 0.49 2.12 10.70
N ALA A 251 0.65 3.32 11.24
CA ALA A 251 0.06 3.69 12.53
C ALA A 251 -1.47 3.73 12.47
N LEU A 252 -2.02 4.02 11.29
CA LEU A 252 -3.45 4.11 11.01
C LEU A 252 -3.88 3.14 9.89
N ALA A 253 -3.30 1.94 9.86
CA ALA A 253 -3.55 0.96 8.80
C ALA A 253 -5.05 0.61 8.63
N SER A 254 -5.82 0.58 9.72
CA SER A 254 -7.27 0.38 9.67
C SER A 254 -7.99 1.50 8.92
N THR A 255 -7.58 2.75 9.11
CA THR A 255 -8.12 3.93 8.43
C THR A 255 -7.73 3.91 6.95
N VAL A 256 -6.51 3.50 6.62
CA VAL A 256 -6.05 3.29 5.22
C VAL A 256 -6.90 2.24 4.51
N GLN A 257 -7.08 1.06 5.13
CA GLN A 257 -7.92 -0.01 4.59
C GLN A 257 -9.37 0.45 4.44
N ARG A 258 -9.89 1.18 5.42
CA ARG A 258 -11.24 1.74 5.38
C ARG A 258 -11.42 2.70 4.21
N ALA A 259 -10.52 3.67 4.02
CA ALA A 259 -10.58 4.62 2.91
C ALA A 259 -10.63 3.89 1.56
N ALA A 260 -9.81 2.86 1.38
CA ALA A 260 -9.86 2.01 0.20
C ALA A 260 -11.19 1.24 0.06
N ASN A 261 -11.70 0.64 1.14
CA ASN A 261 -12.95 -0.13 1.14
C ASN A 261 -14.19 0.75 0.92
N ASP A 262 -14.16 2.00 1.38
CA ASP A 262 -15.19 3.01 1.10
C ASP A 262 -15.09 3.55 -0.35
N GLY A 263 -14.13 3.07 -1.15
CA GLY A 263 -14.01 3.34 -2.58
C GLY A 263 -13.29 4.64 -2.93
N HIS A 264 -12.49 5.18 -2.01
CA HIS A 264 -11.59 6.30 -2.29
C HIS A 264 -10.32 5.80 -2.97
N GLN A 265 -9.66 6.67 -3.75
CA GLN A 265 -8.33 6.39 -4.28
C GLN A 265 -7.28 6.79 -3.25
N LEU A 266 -6.27 5.95 -3.06
CA LEU A 266 -5.11 6.25 -2.22
C LEU A 266 -3.90 6.42 -3.12
N CYS A 267 -3.11 7.45 -2.87
CA CYS A 267 -1.90 7.80 -3.59
C CYS A 267 -0.77 8.08 -2.59
N MET A 268 0.46 8.12 -3.09
CA MET A 268 1.65 8.37 -2.29
C MET A 268 1.92 9.87 -2.15
N HIS A 269 2.39 10.30 -0.98
CA HIS A 269 2.85 11.68 -0.74
C HIS A 269 4.28 11.75 -0.19
N GLY A 270 5.06 10.68 -0.39
CA GLY A 270 6.38 10.50 0.21
C GLY A 270 6.30 9.92 1.62
N PHE A 271 7.43 9.48 2.14
CA PHE A 271 7.48 8.81 3.44
C PHE A 271 7.47 9.85 4.56
N THR A 272 8.37 10.83 4.50
CA THR A 272 8.58 11.84 5.55
C THR A 272 8.10 13.24 5.18
N HIS A 273 7.48 13.41 4.01
CA HIS A 273 7.11 14.70 3.44
C HIS A 273 8.34 15.58 3.14
N THR A 274 9.34 14.97 2.49
CA THR A 274 10.56 15.66 2.04
C THR A 274 10.32 16.42 0.75
N ASP A 275 10.79 17.67 0.68
CA ASP A 275 10.84 18.45 -0.56
C ASP A 275 11.83 17.83 -1.56
N ALA A 276 11.32 17.46 -2.74
CA ALA A 276 12.10 16.83 -3.79
C ALA A 276 13.27 17.70 -4.27
N ILE A 277 13.11 19.03 -4.32
CA ILE A 277 14.15 19.97 -4.76
C ILE A 277 15.38 19.91 -3.85
N THR A 278 15.15 19.77 -2.55
CA THR A 278 16.21 19.71 -1.54
C THR A 278 16.79 18.31 -1.36
N ALA A 279 16.11 17.29 -1.87
CA ALA A 279 16.54 15.90 -1.76
C ALA A 279 17.59 15.54 -2.81
N SER A 280 18.50 14.64 -2.46
CA SER A 280 19.24 13.90 -3.46
C SER A 280 18.30 12.93 -4.19
N GLU A 281 18.63 12.53 -5.41
CA GLU A 281 17.87 11.51 -6.14
C GLU A 281 17.72 10.21 -5.34
N ARG A 282 18.75 9.83 -4.57
CA ARG A 282 18.71 8.69 -3.65
C ARG A 282 17.67 8.88 -2.55
N ASN A 283 17.66 10.04 -1.90
CA ASN A 283 16.70 10.33 -0.84
C ASN A 283 15.27 10.42 -1.39
N PHE A 284 15.07 11.01 -2.57
CA PHE A 284 13.76 11.03 -3.21
C PHE A 284 13.29 9.62 -3.60
N THR A 285 14.20 8.77 -4.10
CA THR A 285 13.92 7.34 -4.35
C THR A 285 13.54 6.62 -3.04
N TYR A 286 14.18 6.96 -1.91
CA TYR A 286 13.85 6.41 -0.59
C TYR A 286 12.44 6.79 -0.17
N GLU A 287 12.05 8.06 -0.35
CA GLU A 287 10.70 8.53 -0.03
C GLU A 287 9.61 7.73 -0.76
N ILE A 288 9.84 7.36 -2.02
CA ILE A 288 8.87 6.60 -2.82
C ILE A 288 8.86 5.11 -2.43
N THR A 289 10.05 4.50 -2.32
CA THR A 289 10.19 3.06 -2.06
C THR A 289 9.75 2.69 -0.65
N GLU A 290 10.05 3.51 0.36
CA GLU A 290 9.59 3.27 1.72
C GLU A 290 8.07 3.49 1.85
N THR A 291 7.51 4.46 1.13
CA THR A 291 6.04 4.64 1.06
C THR A 291 5.36 3.46 0.37
N THR A 292 5.96 2.94 -0.70
CA THR A 292 5.53 1.73 -1.39
C THR A 292 5.49 0.53 -0.43
N ARG A 293 6.54 0.34 0.35
CA ARG A 293 6.64 -0.74 1.35
C ARG A 293 5.52 -0.69 2.38
N VAL A 294 5.27 0.48 2.96
CA VAL A 294 4.23 0.60 4.00
C VAL A 294 2.82 0.46 3.43
N PHE A 295 2.57 0.88 2.19
CA PHE A 295 1.31 0.57 1.50
C PHE A 295 1.14 -0.91 1.23
N ALA A 296 2.19 -1.59 0.76
CA ALA A 296 2.16 -3.04 0.54
C ALA A 296 1.79 -3.77 1.84
N GLN A 297 2.37 -3.38 2.97
CA GLN A 297 2.05 -3.95 4.29
C GLN A 297 0.64 -3.61 4.78
N ALA A 298 0.19 -2.36 4.63
CA ALA A 298 -1.11 -1.93 5.15
C ALA A 298 -2.29 -2.39 4.29
N LEU A 299 -2.12 -2.44 2.96
CA LEU A 299 -3.21 -2.57 1.99
C LEU A 299 -3.11 -3.82 1.11
N GLY A 300 -1.95 -4.50 1.07
CA GLY A 300 -1.73 -5.64 0.18
C GLY A 300 -1.65 -5.26 -1.31
N ARG A 301 -1.57 -3.97 -1.62
CA ARG A 301 -1.38 -3.39 -2.97
C ARG A 301 -0.67 -2.05 -2.86
N VAL A 302 0.00 -1.65 -3.95
CA VAL A 302 0.83 -0.45 -4.02
C VAL A 302 0.15 0.58 -4.94
N PRO A 303 -0.13 1.80 -4.47
CA PRO A 303 -0.53 2.89 -5.35
C PRO A 303 0.53 3.23 -6.39
N THR A 304 0.11 3.57 -7.60
CA THR A 304 1.00 4.04 -8.70
C THR A 304 0.68 5.49 -9.08
N CYS A 305 0.22 6.27 -8.10
CA CYS A 305 0.05 7.72 -8.18
C CYS A 305 0.80 8.40 -7.04
N PHE A 306 1.32 9.59 -7.29
CA PHE A 306 2.10 10.37 -6.34
C PHE A 306 1.77 11.86 -6.44
N ARG A 307 1.86 12.58 -5.35
CA ARG A 307 1.89 14.05 -5.35
C ARG A 307 3.14 14.52 -4.65
N PHE A 308 3.83 15.47 -5.26
CA PHE A 308 5.02 16.08 -4.68
C PHE A 308 4.65 16.89 -3.44
N PRO A 309 5.29 16.64 -2.29
CA PRO A 309 5.30 17.60 -1.18
C PRO A 309 5.63 19.00 -1.71
N TYR A 310 4.87 20.01 -1.27
CA TYR A 310 5.00 21.41 -1.70
C TYR A 310 4.69 21.68 -3.19
N GLY A 311 4.38 20.65 -3.99
CA GLY A 311 4.18 20.79 -5.44
C GLY A 311 5.48 20.97 -6.23
N ASP A 312 6.63 20.88 -5.57
CA ASP A 312 7.93 21.22 -6.13
C ASP A 312 8.62 19.99 -6.76
N PHE A 313 9.05 20.13 -8.02
CA PHE A 313 9.75 19.08 -8.75
C PHE A 313 10.60 19.62 -9.92
N GLU A 314 11.40 18.73 -10.51
CA GLU A 314 12.29 18.96 -11.66
C GLU A 314 12.21 17.74 -12.59
N ASP A 315 12.78 17.83 -13.79
CA ASP A 315 12.78 16.73 -14.78
C ASP A 315 13.34 15.42 -14.20
N LYS A 316 14.41 15.48 -13.40
CA LYS A 316 15.01 14.30 -12.74
C LYS A 316 13.99 13.56 -11.86
N HIS A 317 13.11 14.28 -11.16
CA HIS A 317 12.09 13.67 -10.31
C HIS A 317 11.01 12.98 -11.14
N LEU A 318 10.61 13.60 -12.26
CA LEU A 318 9.67 13.00 -13.20
C LEU A 318 10.25 11.74 -13.86
N ARG A 319 11.57 11.70 -14.13
CA ARG A 319 12.25 10.49 -14.61
C ARG A 319 12.26 9.37 -13.58
N ILE A 320 12.48 9.68 -12.30
CA ILE A 320 12.40 8.70 -11.22
C ILE A 320 10.99 8.10 -11.16
N LEU A 321 9.95 8.95 -11.11
CA LEU A 321 8.56 8.49 -11.09
C LEU A 321 8.19 7.70 -12.36
N GLY A 322 8.61 8.18 -13.53
CA GLY A 322 8.40 7.51 -14.82
C GLY A 322 9.03 6.13 -14.81
N GLY A 323 10.30 6.05 -14.41
CA GLY A 323 11.09 4.84 -14.15
C GLY A 323 10.33 3.77 -13.37
N MET A 324 9.61 4.20 -12.33
CA MET A 324 8.82 3.36 -11.43
C MET A 324 7.36 3.14 -11.86
N GLY A 325 6.93 3.74 -12.97
CA GLY A 325 5.54 3.67 -13.46
C GLY A 325 4.54 4.40 -12.57
N ILE A 326 4.96 5.52 -11.96
CA ILE A 326 4.16 6.31 -11.03
C ILE A 326 3.69 7.59 -11.71
N THR A 327 2.39 7.88 -11.61
CA THR A 327 1.77 9.08 -12.19
C THR A 327 1.74 10.25 -11.19
N PRO A 328 2.40 11.38 -11.48
CA PRO A 328 2.31 12.59 -10.66
C PRO A 328 0.99 13.32 -10.88
N ILE A 329 0.28 13.61 -9.79
CA ILE A 329 -1.00 14.33 -9.79
C ILE A 329 -0.86 15.57 -8.90
N LEU A 330 -1.09 16.73 -9.50
CA LEU A 330 -1.01 18.05 -8.85
C LEU A 330 -2.43 18.60 -8.69
N TRP A 331 -2.60 19.92 -8.81
CA TRP A 331 -3.88 20.60 -8.61
C TRP A 331 -3.95 21.87 -9.48
N ASP A 332 -5.17 22.34 -9.72
CA ASP A 332 -5.46 23.63 -10.34
C ASP A 332 -6.35 24.53 -9.47
N ALA A 333 -6.86 24.02 -8.34
CA ALA A 333 -7.50 24.78 -7.28
C ALA A 333 -6.72 24.64 -5.96
N ASP A 334 -6.30 25.76 -5.37
CA ASP A 334 -5.56 25.80 -4.10
C ASP A 334 -6.24 26.72 -3.08
N PRO A 335 -7.16 26.20 -2.25
CA PRO A 335 -7.82 26.91 -1.16
C PRO A 335 -6.88 27.48 -0.09
N ARG A 336 -5.60 27.08 -0.07
CA ARG A 336 -4.60 27.45 0.94
C ARG A 336 -5.07 27.20 2.37
N ASP A 337 -5.74 26.06 2.57
CA ASP A 337 -6.39 25.66 3.82
C ASP A 337 -5.40 25.52 5.01
N TRP A 338 -4.13 25.27 4.70
CA TRP A 338 -3.02 25.24 5.65
C TRP A 338 -2.55 26.64 6.11
N GLU A 339 -2.73 27.69 5.31
CA GLU A 339 -2.25 29.04 5.62
C GLU A 339 -3.30 29.84 6.40
N ASN A 340 -4.55 29.75 5.94
CA ASN A 340 -5.66 30.51 6.48
C ASN A 340 -6.71 29.53 6.95
N GLY A 341 -6.84 29.36 8.26
CA GLY A 341 -7.90 28.55 8.86
C GLY A 341 -9.31 29.12 8.63
N ASP A 342 -9.58 29.82 7.52
CA ASP A 342 -10.88 30.31 7.10
C ASP A 342 -11.46 29.40 5.98
N PRO A 343 -12.40 28.50 6.32
CA PRO A 343 -13.09 27.67 5.35
C PRO A 343 -13.82 28.46 4.26
N GLN A 344 -14.25 29.70 4.53
CA GLN A 344 -15.02 30.49 3.57
C GLN A 344 -14.13 31.10 2.48
N GLY A 345 -12.92 31.53 2.83
CA GLY A 345 -11.88 31.90 1.87
C GLY A 345 -11.56 30.74 0.94
N GLY A 346 -11.36 29.54 1.49
CA GLY A 346 -11.11 28.32 0.70
C GLY A 346 -12.27 27.96 -0.25
N LEU A 347 -13.52 28.10 0.20
CA LEU A 347 -14.69 27.94 -0.68
C LEU A 347 -14.73 28.99 -1.80
N THR A 348 -14.30 30.22 -1.53
CA THR A 348 -14.27 31.29 -2.55
C THR A 348 -13.30 30.95 -3.67
N GLU A 349 -12.13 30.39 -3.33
CA GLU A 349 -11.18 29.91 -4.32
C GLU A 349 -11.79 28.81 -5.20
N LEU A 350 -12.43 27.82 -4.57
CA LEU A 350 -13.12 26.75 -5.28
C LEU A 350 -14.19 27.29 -6.25
N GLN A 351 -14.95 28.30 -5.83
CA GLN A 351 -15.98 28.95 -6.64
C GLN A 351 -15.42 29.69 -7.84
N ASN A 352 -14.22 30.28 -7.71
CA ASN A 352 -13.54 30.98 -8.79
C ASN A 352 -12.98 30.01 -9.83
N THR A 353 -12.38 28.92 -9.38
CA THR A 353 -11.75 27.93 -10.27
C THR A 353 -12.78 27.02 -10.93
N ALA A 354 -13.82 26.60 -10.20
CA ALA A 354 -14.84 25.66 -10.67
C ALA A 354 -16.28 26.20 -10.49
N PRO A 355 -16.66 27.33 -11.13
CA PRO A 355 -17.95 27.97 -10.93
C PRO A 355 -19.14 27.11 -11.39
N ASN A 356 -18.93 26.28 -12.41
CA ASN A 356 -19.90 25.35 -12.99
C ASN A 356 -19.19 24.15 -13.63
N PRO A 357 -19.87 22.99 -13.79
CA PRO A 357 -19.34 21.86 -14.56
C PRO A 357 -18.99 22.25 -15.99
N GLY A 358 -17.94 21.63 -16.54
CA GLY A 358 -17.44 21.95 -17.87
C GLY A 358 -16.75 20.78 -18.57
N SER A 359 -16.02 21.08 -19.64
CA SER A 359 -15.30 20.08 -20.44
C SER A 359 -14.02 19.56 -19.77
N VAL A 360 -13.58 20.23 -18.71
CA VAL A 360 -12.39 19.89 -17.91
C VAL A 360 -12.85 19.62 -16.49
N SER A 361 -12.24 18.64 -15.81
CA SER A 361 -12.38 18.48 -14.36
C SER A 361 -11.25 19.17 -13.64
N HIS A 362 -11.58 19.72 -12.48
CA HIS A 362 -10.65 20.38 -11.57
C HIS A 362 -10.16 19.42 -10.48
N ILE A 363 -8.97 19.70 -9.96
CA ILE A 363 -8.33 18.97 -8.87
C ILE A 363 -8.00 19.99 -7.78
N VAL A 364 -8.59 19.80 -6.59
CA VAL A 364 -8.36 20.70 -5.44
C VAL A 364 -7.34 20.12 -4.49
N LEU A 365 -6.38 20.94 -4.05
CA LEU A 365 -5.48 20.62 -2.94
C LEU A 365 -6.17 20.93 -1.60
N ASN A 366 -6.27 19.95 -0.70
CA ASN A 366 -6.62 20.20 0.70
C ASN A 366 -5.78 19.29 1.58
N HIS A 367 -5.90 19.43 2.90
CA HIS A 367 -5.15 18.65 3.88
C HIS A 367 -6.10 18.09 4.94
N ASP A 368 -6.23 16.75 5.04
CA ASP A 368 -7.13 16.12 6.03
C ASP A 368 -6.55 16.10 7.45
N VAL A 369 -5.35 16.66 7.62
CA VAL A 369 -4.69 16.91 8.90
C VAL A 369 -5.07 18.26 9.52
N VAL A 370 -5.71 19.15 8.76
CA VAL A 370 -6.10 20.50 9.19
C VAL A 370 -7.49 20.46 9.81
N ASN A 371 -7.62 20.95 11.06
CA ASN A 371 -8.90 20.98 11.75
C ASN A 371 -9.97 21.71 10.93
N ASN A 372 -9.68 22.91 10.41
CA ASN A 372 -10.65 23.70 9.64
C ASN A 372 -10.98 23.12 8.27
N THR A 373 -10.30 22.05 7.86
CA THR A 373 -10.59 21.30 6.64
C THR A 373 -11.43 20.06 6.93
N ALA A 374 -11.02 19.22 7.89
CA ALA A 374 -11.48 17.84 7.99
C ALA A 374 -11.89 17.39 9.41
N ASP A 375 -11.99 18.30 10.39
CA ASP A 375 -12.44 17.89 11.73
C ASP A 375 -13.96 17.71 11.77
N PHE A 376 -14.39 16.46 12.02
CA PHE A 376 -15.78 16.06 12.23
C PHE A 376 -16.03 15.53 13.65
N ARG A 377 -15.11 15.76 14.59
CA ARG A 377 -15.30 15.33 15.98
C ARG A 377 -16.51 16.05 16.59
N PRO A 378 -17.29 15.40 17.47
CA PRO A 378 -18.46 16.01 18.11
C PRO A 378 -18.16 17.30 18.89
N THR A 379 -16.91 17.51 19.30
CA THR A 379 -16.44 18.69 20.04
C THR A 379 -16.19 19.91 19.17
N ARG A 380 -16.25 19.78 17.83
CA ARG A 380 -16.04 20.92 16.93
C ARG A 380 -17.20 21.91 17.05
N ALA A 381 -16.86 23.16 17.36
CA ALA A 381 -17.80 24.28 17.28
C ALA A 381 -17.95 24.77 15.83
N VAL A 382 -19.16 25.19 15.46
CA VAL A 382 -19.50 25.86 14.18
C VAL A 382 -18.65 27.14 14.00
N PRO A 383 -18.28 27.52 12.77
CA PRO A 383 -18.89 27.17 11.48
C PRO A 383 -18.41 25.84 10.83
N LYS A 384 -19.07 25.47 9.73
CA LYS A 384 -18.72 24.35 8.86
C LYS A 384 -17.24 24.36 8.47
N ASN A 385 -16.64 23.18 8.35
CA ASN A 385 -15.27 23.04 7.83
C ASN A 385 -15.24 23.14 6.29
N LEU A 386 -14.05 23.22 5.70
CA LEU A 386 -13.87 23.38 4.25
C LEU A 386 -14.38 22.16 3.47
N ALA A 387 -14.23 20.94 3.99
CA ALA A 387 -14.77 19.75 3.34
C ALA A 387 -16.31 19.78 3.25
N GLU A 388 -16.98 20.25 4.31
CA GLU A 388 -18.42 20.45 4.31
C GLU A 388 -18.85 21.45 3.24
N LEU A 389 -18.23 22.63 3.25
CA LEU A 389 -18.52 23.72 2.32
C LEU A 389 -18.26 23.30 0.86
N SER A 390 -17.13 22.65 0.60
CA SER A 390 -16.72 22.22 -0.75
C SER A 390 -17.68 21.17 -1.31
N VAL A 391 -17.98 20.11 -0.55
CA VAL A 391 -18.87 19.04 -1.01
C VAL A 391 -20.28 19.57 -1.28
N GLU A 392 -20.84 20.39 -0.39
CA GLU A 392 -22.18 20.96 -0.58
C GLU A 392 -22.26 21.89 -1.79
N TYR A 393 -21.24 22.73 -1.98
CA TYR A 393 -21.14 23.59 -3.16
C TYR A 393 -21.09 22.77 -4.45
N LEU A 394 -20.20 21.79 -4.53
CA LEU A 394 -20.02 20.95 -5.72
C LEU A 394 -21.29 20.16 -6.04
N GLN A 395 -21.98 19.64 -5.03
CA GLN A 395 -23.29 18.99 -5.19
C GLN A 395 -24.36 19.96 -5.71
N SER A 396 -24.42 21.19 -5.17
CA SER A 396 -25.38 22.21 -5.63
C SER A 396 -25.20 22.59 -7.10
N LYS A 397 -23.97 22.40 -7.62
CA LYS A 397 -23.59 22.64 -9.02
C LYS A 397 -23.70 21.40 -9.91
N ASN A 398 -24.04 20.25 -9.35
CA ASN A 398 -24.09 18.95 -10.04
C ASN A 398 -22.73 18.49 -10.61
N PHE A 399 -21.62 18.77 -9.91
CA PHE A 399 -20.34 18.14 -10.24
C PHE A 399 -20.38 16.63 -9.91
N GLN A 400 -19.66 15.84 -10.72
CA GLN A 400 -19.41 14.43 -10.44
C GLN A 400 -18.16 14.30 -9.59
N PHE A 401 -18.26 13.72 -8.40
CA PHE A 401 -17.08 13.41 -7.59
C PHE A 401 -16.27 12.28 -8.24
N LEU A 402 -15.02 12.58 -8.53
CA LEU A 402 -14.08 11.64 -9.15
C LEU A 402 -13.13 11.02 -8.12
N THR A 403 -12.53 9.90 -8.50
CA THR A 403 -11.27 9.42 -7.94
C THR A 403 -10.11 9.76 -8.89
N ALA A 404 -8.86 9.69 -8.44
CA ALA A 404 -7.73 9.94 -9.35
C ALA A 404 -7.72 8.90 -10.49
N ALA A 405 -8.19 7.67 -10.27
CA ALA A 405 -8.34 6.70 -11.35
C ALA A 405 -9.35 7.17 -12.41
N ASP A 406 -10.49 7.74 -12.00
CA ASP A 406 -11.46 8.37 -12.92
C ASP A 406 -10.86 9.55 -13.70
N CYS A 407 -9.97 10.31 -13.06
CA CYS A 407 -9.31 11.48 -13.61
C CYS A 407 -8.31 11.11 -14.73
N VAL A 408 -7.51 10.07 -14.49
CA VAL A 408 -6.47 9.60 -15.42
C VAL A 408 -7.07 8.80 -16.59
N GLY A 409 -8.18 8.08 -16.37
CA GLY A 409 -8.98 7.43 -17.41
C GLY A 409 -8.54 6.01 -17.82
N ASP A 410 -9.43 5.29 -18.51
CA ASP A 410 -9.34 3.84 -18.79
C ASP A 410 -8.22 3.40 -19.75
N GLY A 411 -7.49 4.35 -20.35
CA GLY A 411 -6.39 4.08 -21.30
C GLY A 411 -4.99 4.14 -20.67
N GLN A 412 -4.90 4.40 -19.36
CA GLN A 412 -3.65 4.57 -18.63
C GLN A 412 -3.42 3.42 -17.65
N THR A 413 -2.17 3.26 -17.20
CA THR A 413 -1.79 2.25 -16.22
C THR A 413 -2.69 2.35 -14.97
N PRO A 414 -3.25 1.25 -14.47
CA PRO A 414 -4.03 1.27 -13.23
C PRO A 414 -3.27 1.96 -12.11
N LEU A 415 -3.97 2.76 -11.29
CA LEU A 415 -3.37 3.47 -10.15
C LEU A 415 -3.07 2.57 -8.94
N TYR A 416 -3.11 1.25 -9.15
CA TYR A 416 -2.64 0.23 -8.22
C TYR A 416 -1.93 -0.89 -8.97
N ARG A 417 -0.92 -1.46 -8.30
CA ARG A 417 -0.31 -2.74 -8.69
C ARG A 417 -0.21 -3.68 -7.50
N ASN A 418 -0.04 -4.97 -7.77
CA ASN A 418 0.31 -5.93 -6.73
C ASN A 418 1.71 -5.61 -6.18
N PRO A 419 1.96 -5.83 -4.88
CA PRO A 419 3.30 -5.75 -4.32
C PRO A 419 4.17 -6.85 -4.92
N THR A 420 5.45 -6.55 -5.08
CA THR A 420 6.51 -7.48 -5.43
C THR A 420 7.32 -7.81 -4.17
N PRO A 421 8.09 -8.92 -4.14
CA PRO A 421 9.00 -9.19 -3.04
C PRO A 421 9.93 -8.00 -2.75
N ASN A 422 10.42 -7.33 -3.79
CA ASN A 422 11.32 -6.17 -3.67
C ASN A 422 10.67 -4.99 -2.95
N ASP A 423 9.37 -4.76 -3.10
CA ASP A 423 8.69 -3.67 -2.40
C ASP A 423 8.70 -3.84 -0.89
N LEU A 424 8.86 -5.07 -0.39
CA LEU A 424 8.87 -5.38 1.03
C LEU A 424 10.26 -5.31 1.66
N VAL A 425 11.31 -5.55 0.86
CA VAL A 425 12.67 -5.81 1.35
C VAL A 425 13.74 -4.86 0.78
N CYS A 426 13.48 -4.21 -0.36
CA CYS A 426 14.47 -3.40 -1.06
C CYS A 426 14.23 -1.89 -0.86
N ARG A 427 15.33 -1.20 -0.54
CA ARG A 427 15.43 0.26 -0.40
C ARG A 427 16.68 0.76 -1.16
N PRO A 428 16.85 2.08 -1.36
CA PRO A 428 18.05 2.62 -2.01
C PRO A 428 19.36 2.35 -1.26
N GLU A 429 19.29 1.91 -0.01
CA GLU A 429 20.44 1.44 0.78
C GLU A 429 20.76 -0.03 0.53
N GLY A 430 19.85 -0.79 -0.07
CA GLY A 430 19.99 -2.23 -0.35
C GLY A 430 18.69 -3.03 -0.13
N CYS A 431 18.73 -4.31 -0.50
CA CYS A 431 17.70 -5.28 -0.17
C CYS A 431 18.09 -6.03 1.11
N PHE A 432 17.24 -5.96 2.13
CA PHE A 432 17.49 -6.55 3.44
C PHE A 432 16.62 -7.80 3.62
N GLU A 433 17.22 -8.94 3.96
CA GLU A 433 16.46 -10.12 4.39
C GLU A 433 15.80 -9.81 5.75
N ASN A 434 14.53 -10.20 5.90
CA ASN A 434 13.79 -10.07 7.16
C ASN A 434 14.31 -11.02 8.23
#